data_AF-A0A969NB99-F1
#
_entry.id   AF-A0A969NB99-F1
#
_cell.length_a   1.000
_cell.length_b   1.000
_cell.length_c   1.000
_cell.angle_alpha   90.00
_cell.angle_beta   90.00
_cell.angle_gamma   90.00
#
_symmetry.space_group_name_H-M   'P 1'
#
loop_
_entity.id
_entity.type
_entity.pdbx_description
1 polymer ?
#
loop_
_entity_poly.entity_id
_entity_poly.type
_entity_poly.pdbx_seq_one_letter_code
_entity_poly.pdbx_strand_id
1 'polypeptide(L)'
;MKAKSHREFTKLAFDLLENEIGNYSLFHCKEAVAEDCANVDRQTDLEFVNVDGDLDNPHADDGFFTDDDEAHKVEVALSITGQEPESLTTFNHFIDIRKGGGIYDDFDGYSYNRGSGHKNQNEQIGGVGIDQLIHWWFNDEYVHVPGRKWYKDCSPSVAMYSFYWDKNNYSSVAEEAKSRFPLAKNTGQTGKGVPYSVFMPVDNMARFWYWIFKRNRSVNAIGYIMHALQDASIPHHAAGCSGNWHQSYETKLDERTTSFVNDASFKSQIRTYYNRWNGEDNNPPTSLSRNDFNKIPKINWRVEWFVTWMAINAYKSYHEVYNNFNNGLTINNDNLMELTAKSVALCMLVINDLSCKESSMNFKPKSLRVVRRGNIWAIIAQVGSRQSSIARFTSNSNAEFALELIKHYEMDKKCWISKQFSYFLSHDKAPGAEIRIGPVGGGYRNKPFLPNEQYFTMDTNNLKVHTVQNTMNENRYIIGDDDHHYFDFDKNLHDALLALEKIKYFKFNTFHWVGNSNNPEMVFMTRKISMTRINPPLNFLLRRRSVHVIG
;
A
#
# COMPACT_ATOMS: atom_id res chain seq x y z
N MET A 1 12.69 15.09 4.72
CA MET A 1 12.20 16.14 3.79
C MET A 1 11.18 16.97 4.57
N LYS A 2 10.75 18.17 4.13
CA LYS A 2 9.73 18.93 4.88
C LYS A 2 8.29 18.54 4.48
N ALA A 3 7.35 18.70 5.41
CA ALA A 3 5.94 18.33 5.25
C ALA A 3 5.27 18.83 3.95
N LYS A 4 5.53 20.08 3.50
CA LYS A 4 4.98 20.59 2.24
C LYS A 4 5.52 19.79 1.05
N SER A 5 6.83 19.59 0.98
CA SER A 5 7.47 18.76 -0.05
C SER A 5 6.89 17.35 -0.09
N HIS A 6 6.74 16.69 1.07
CA HIS A 6 6.12 15.37 1.18
C HIS A 6 4.71 15.33 0.58
N ARG A 7 3.86 16.29 0.98
CA ARG A 7 2.49 16.40 0.49
C ARG A 7 2.44 16.57 -1.02
N GLU A 8 3.17 17.54 -1.55
CA GLU A 8 3.09 17.93 -2.95
C GLU A 8 3.70 16.88 -3.90
N PHE A 9 4.83 16.27 -3.54
CA PHE A 9 5.42 15.20 -4.33
C PHE A 9 4.60 13.91 -4.30
N THR A 10 3.91 13.64 -3.19
CA THR A 10 2.94 12.54 -3.11
C THR A 10 1.77 12.78 -4.04
N LYS A 11 1.15 13.97 -4.00
CA LYS A 11 0.08 14.35 -4.93
C LYS A 11 0.51 14.24 -6.38
N LEU A 12 1.72 14.72 -6.70
CA LEU A 12 2.29 14.63 -8.03
C LEU A 12 2.43 13.18 -8.50
N ALA A 13 2.85 12.25 -7.63
CA ALA A 13 2.93 10.83 -7.98
C ALA A 13 1.56 10.25 -8.36
N PHE A 14 0.51 10.55 -7.57
CA PHE A 14 -0.86 10.14 -7.90
C PHE A 14 -1.34 10.77 -9.22
N ASP A 15 -1.17 12.08 -9.40
CA ASP A 15 -1.62 12.79 -10.60
C ASP A 15 -0.93 12.27 -11.87
N LEU A 16 0.38 12.04 -11.81
CA LEU A 16 1.11 11.48 -12.95
C LEU A 16 0.66 10.05 -13.22
N LEU A 17 0.51 9.22 -12.20
CA LEU A 17 0.11 7.82 -12.38
C LEU A 17 -1.32 7.69 -12.93
N GLU A 18 -2.27 8.50 -12.45
CA GLU A 18 -3.64 8.53 -12.96
C GLU A 18 -3.67 8.79 -14.47
N ASN A 19 -2.81 9.68 -14.95
CA ASN A 19 -2.66 9.96 -16.39
C ASN A 19 -2.04 8.80 -17.17
N GLU A 20 -1.12 8.02 -16.57
CA GLU A 20 -0.44 6.92 -17.26
C GLU A 20 -1.28 5.64 -17.34
N ILE A 21 -2.02 5.31 -16.29
CA ILE A 21 -2.72 4.01 -16.18
C ILE A 21 -4.25 4.12 -16.13
N GLY A 22 -4.80 5.35 -16.19
CA GLY A 22 -6.22 5.63 -16.04
C GLY A 22 -6.64 5.73 -14.56
N ASN A 23 -7.91 6.06 -14.31
CA ASN A 23 -8.43 6.26 -12.96
C ASN A 23 -8.66 4.92 -12.22
N TYR A 24 -8.08 4.79 -11.03
CA TYR A 24 -8.22 3.72 -10.05
C TYR A 24 -8.74 4.29 -8.73
N SER A 25 -9.44 3.47 -7.98
CA SER A 25 -10.01 3.79 -6.67
C SER A 25 -8.99 4.35 -5.65
N LEU A 26 -7.70 4.00 -5.75
CA LEU A 26 -6.67 4.59 -4.88
C LEU A 26 -6.47 6.10 -5.11
N PHE A 27 -6.76 6.64 -6.29
CA PHE A 27 -6.63 8.10 -6.52
C PHE A 27 -7.67 8.91 -5.75
N HIS A 28 -8.81 8.30 -5.38
CA HIS A 28 -9.78 8.97 -4.49
C HIS A 28 -9.23 9.22 -3.09
N CYS A 29 -8.17 8.51 -2.70
CA CYS A 29 -7.51 8.70 -1.41
C CYS A 29 -6.27 9.60 -1.48
N LYS A 30 -5.97 10.19 -2.65
CA LYS A 30 -4.76 11.01 -2.88
C LYS A 30 -4.52 12.05 -1.77
N GLU A 31 -5.56 12.81 -1.41
CA GLU A 31 -5.44 13.86 -0.40
C GLU A 31 -5.14 13.30 0.99
N ALA A 32 -5.81 12.22 1.39
CA ALA A 32 -5.57 11.56 2.68
C ALA A 32 -4.15 10.98 2.74
N VAL A 33 -3.71 10.28 1.69
CA VAL A 33 -2.35 9.71 1.61
C VAL A 33 -1.28 10.79 1.64
N ALA A 34 -1.48 11.90 0.93
CA ALA A 34 -0.54 13.02 0.91
C ALA A 34 -0.46 13.73 2.27
N GLU A 35 -1.57 13.84 2.99
CA GLU A 35 -1.60 14.42 4.33
C GLU A 35 -0.95 13.51 5.37
N ASP A 36 -1.23 12.20 5.32
CA ASP A 36 -0.58 11.22 6.18
C ASP A 36 0.94 11.19 5.93
N CYS A 37 1.37 11.22 4.66
CA CYS A 37 2.78 11.32 4.29
C CYS A 37 3.47 12.56 4.89
N ALA A 38 2.78 13.70 4.91
CA ALA A 38 3.30 14.95 5.45
C ALA A 38 3.29 15.02 6.98
N ASN A 39 2.45 14.22 7.65
CA ASN A 39 2.30 14.22 9.10
C ASN A 39 3.17 13.17 9.80
N VAL A 40 3.89 12.31 9.07
CA VAL A 40 4.82 11.32 9.67
C VAL A 40 5.85 12.02 10.57
N ASP A 41 6.41 13.15 10.14
CA ASP A 41 7.37 13.99 10.92
C ASP A 41 6.83 14.47 12.27
N ARG A 42 5.50 14.47 12.44
CA ARG A 42 4.82 15.02 13.62
C ARG A 42 4.34 13.95 14.58
N GLN A 43 4.60 12.67 14.31
CA GLN A 43 4.06 11.58 15.11
C GLN A 43 4.85 11.34 16.38
N THR A 44 4.31 11.74 17.52
CA THR A 44 4.96 11.53 18.83
C THR A 44 4.72 10.11 19.34
N ASP A 45 5.31 9.13 18.64
CA ASP A 45 5.15 7.69 18.86
C ASP A 45 6.30 7.04 19.66
N LEU A 46 7.31 7.83 20.04
CA LEU A 46 8.39 7.45 20.92
C LEU A 46 8.17 8.03 22.32
N GLU A 47 8.27 7.14 23.30
CA GLU A 47 8.23 7.43 24.72
C GLU A 47 9.65 7.31 25.27
N PHE A 48 10.08 8.31 26.03
CA PHE A 48 11.37 8.32 26.72
C PHE A 48 11.09 8.14 28.20
N VAL A 49 11.88 7.27 28.80
CA VAL A 49 11.80 6.98 30.22
C VAL A 49 13.21 7.04 30.76
N ASN A 50 13.38 7.76 31.89
CA ASN A 50 14.59 7.64 32.68
C ASN A 50 14.66 6.21 33.20
N VAL A 51 15.86 5.65 33.36
CA VAL A 51 15.99 4.28 33.87
C VAL A 51 17.14 4.29 34.86
N ASP A 52 16.84 4.11 36.14
CA ASP A 52 17.85 3.99 37.18
C ASP A 52 18.36 2.53 37.29
N GLY A 53 19.32 2.18 36.43
CA GLY A 53 20.03 0.89 36.46
C GLY A 53 19.51 -0.18 35.49
N ASP A 54 20.11 -1.37 35.53
CA ASP A 54 20.06 -2.33 34.40
C ASP A 54 18.77 -3.17 34.28
N LEU A 55 17.78 -2.96 35.16
CA LEU A 55 16.63 -3.86 35.31
C LEU A 55 15.34 -3.13 35.67
N ASP A 56 15.26 -1.81 35.50
CA ASP A 56 14.02 -1.12 35.79
C ASP A 56 12.94 -1.47 34.76
N ASN A 57 11.76 -1.82 35.26
CA ASN A 57 10.57 -1.86 34.46
C ASN A 57 9.82 -0.56 34.77
N PRO A 58 9.82 0.43 33.86
CA PRO A 58 9.22 1.73 34.10
C PRO A 58 7.68 1.70 34.24
N HIS A 59 7.11 0.50 34.31
CA HIS A 59 5.69 0.20 34.42
C HIS A 59 5.38 -0.86 35.48
N ALA A 60 6.33 -1.23 36.36
CA ALA A 60 6.04 -2.08 37.51
C ALA A 60 6.44 -1.40 38.82
N ASP A 61 5.47 -1.37 39.74
CA ASP A 61 5.67 -0.98 41.13
C ASP A 61 6.45 -2.07 41.88
N ASP A 62 7.76 -2.11 41.68
CA ASP A 62 8.66 -2.98 42.43
C ASP A 62 8.97 -2.30 43.77
N GLY A 63 8.00 -2.41 44.69
CA GLY A 63 7.86 -1.59 45.89
C GLY A 63 9.12 -1.25 46.70
N PHE A 64 9.10 0.00 47.19
CA PHE A 64 9.99 0.80 48.05
C PHE A 64 10.54 2.05 47.36
N PHE A 65 10.67 2.03 46.04
CA PHE A 65 10.93 3.20 45.23
C PHE A 65 9.60 3.64 44.60
N THR A 66 9.19 4.87 44.88
CA THR A 66 8.01 5.48 44.25
C THR A 66 8.41 5.96 42.87
N ASP A 67 7.83 5.35 41.84
CA ASP A 67 7.70 5.80 40.44
C ASP A 67 8.26 7.21 40.20
N ASP A 68 9.57 7.31 39.90
CA ASP A 68 10.25 8.55 39.51
C ASP A 68 10.51 8.64 38.00
N ASP A 69 10.16 7.58 37.27
CA ASP A 69 10.30 7.44 35.83
C ASP A 69 9.10 8.06 35.09
N GLU A 70 8.91 9.38 35.26
CA GLU A 70 7.90 10.12 34.52
C GLU A 70 8.20 10.04 33.02
N ALA A 71 7.44 9.19 32.32
CA ALA A 71 7.50 9.07 30.88
C ALA A 71 7.24 10.45 30.26
N HIS A 72 8.24 11.00 29.60
CA HIS A 72 8.13 12.31 28.99
C HIS A 72 8.26 12.16 27.47
N LYS A 73 7.26 12.69 26.78
CA LYS A 73 7.39 13.02 25.37
C LYS A 73 8.19 14.31 25.35
N VAL A 74 9.41 14.31 24.83
CA VAL A 74 10.38 15.42 24.95
C VAL A 74 9.72 16.79 24.68
N GLU A 75 9.33 17.47 25.75
CA GLU A 75 8.93 18.89 25.78
C GLU A 75 10.17 19.80 25.91
N VAL A 76 11.36 19.22 26.10
CA VAL A 76 12.57 19.95 26.55
C VAL A 76 13.23 20.80 25.45
N ALA A 77 12.99 20.51 24.17
CA ALA A 77 13.53 21.29 23.04
C ALA A 77 13.11 22.78 23.08
N LEU A 78 11.94 23.09 23.66
CA LEU A 78 11.44 24.46 23.85
C LEU A 78 12.40 25.36 24.65
N SER A 79 13.15 24.79 25.59
CA SER A 79 13.94 25.56 26.56
C SER A 79 15.30 26.04 26.05
N ILE A 80 15.83 25.41 24.98
CA ILE A 80 17.21 25.66 24.50
C ILE A 80 17.23 26.24 23.08
N THR A 81 16.33 25.82 22.18
CA THR A 81 16.35 26.27 20.77
C THR A 81 15.32 27.35 20.45
N GLY A 82 14.32 27.56 21.33
CA GLY A 82 13.20 28.47 21.09
C GLY A 82 12.30 28.05 19.93
N GLN A 83 12.38 26.79 19.49
CA GLN A 83 11.52 26.20 18.46
C GLN A 83 10.55 25.20 19.10
N GLU A 84 9.38 25.00 18.47
CA GLU A 84 8.40 23.99 18.90
C GLU A 84 9.07 22.60 19.04
N PRO A 85 8.65 21.75 19.99
CA PRO A 85 9.26 20.46 20.21
C PRO A 85 9.16 19.61 18.94
N GLU A 86 10.31 19.24 18.38
CA GLU A 86 10.37 18.32 17.24
C GLU A 86 10.00 16.93 17.75
N SER A 87 9.02 16.30 17.11
CA SER A 87 8.62 14.93 17.39
C SER A 87 9.77 13.98 17.05
N LEU A 88 10.08 13.01 17.91
CA LEU A 88 11.24 12.14 17.73
C LEU A 88 11.07 11.11 16.60
N THR A 89 9.90 11.04 15.96
CA THR A 89 9.78 10.46 14.60
C THR A 89 10.68 11.14 13.59
N THR A 90 11.06 12.40 13.80
CA THR A 90 12.07 13.12 12.98
C THR A 90 13.42 12.39 12.94
N PHE A 91 13.66 11.51 13.92
CA PHE A 91 14.87 10.68 14.03
C PHE A 91 14.70 9.27 13.42
N ASN A 92 13.51 8.89 12.92
CA ASN A 92 13.30 7.67 12.12
C ASN A 92 13.71 7.83 10.64
N HIS A 93 14.40 8.91 10.28
CA HIS A 93 14.69 9.30 8.90
C HIS A 93 15.98 8.66 8.35
N PHE A 94 16.67 7.81 9.12
CA PHE A 94 17.96 7.23 8.72
C PHE A 94 17.83 5.95 7.91
N ILE A 95 18.73 5.76 6.95
CA ILE A 95 18.76 4.56 6.11
C ILE A 95 20.10 3.88 6.26
N ASP A 96 20.08 2.63 6.71
CA ASP A 96 21.27 1.78 6.74
C ASP A 96 21.70 1.44 5.30
N ILE A 97 22.62 2.25 4.77
CA ILE A 97 23.36 1.93 3.56
C ILE A 97 24.68 1.31 3.99
N ARG A 98 24.63 0.00 4.27
CA ARG A 98 25.78 -0.84 4.64
C ARG A 98 27.14 -0.36 4.11
N LYS A 99 28.05 0.00 5.03
CA LYS A 99 29.48 0.23 4.79
C LYS A 99 30.29 -1.08 4.68
N GLY A 100 29.81 -2.06 3.92
CA GLY A 100 30.57 -3.30 3.60
C GLY A 100 30.13 -4.56 4.38
N GLY A 101 31.04 -5.53 4.50
CA GLY A 101 30.78 -6.96 4.80
C GLY A 101 30.29 -7.32 6.22
N GLY A 102 29.38 -6.55 6.82
CA GLY A 102 28.69 -6.92 8.07
C GLY A 102 29.59 -6.97 9.30
N ILE A 103 30.75 -6.30 9.27
CA ILE A 103 31.67 -6.24 10.42
C ILE A 103 31.25 -5.13 11.40
N TYR A 104 30.43 -4.18 10.95
CA TYR A 104 29.87 -3.09 11.73
C TYR A 104 28.42 -2.87 11.29
N ASP A 105 27.52 -3.72 11.77
CA ASP A 105 26.14 -3.31 11.98
C ASP A 105 26.20 -2.31 13.14
N ASP A 106 26.28 -1.01 12.85
CA ASP A 106 26.11 0.05 13.84
C ASP A 106 24.61 0.18 14.13
N PHE A 107 24.15 -0.71 15.01
CA PHE A 107 22.76 -0.88 15.44
C PHE A 107 22.11 0.36 16.06
N ASP A 108 22.82 1.48 16.17
CA ASP A 108 22.35 2.73 16.75
C ASP A 108 21.81 3.72 15.71
N GLY A 109 22.01 3.49 14.40
CA GLY A 109 21.65 4.49 13.38
C GLY A 109 22.41 5.82 13.53
N TYR A 110 23.36 5.86 14.47
CA TYR A 110 24.00 7.05 15.02
C TYR A 110 25.45 6.75 15.38
N SER A 111 26.23 6.42 14.37
CA SER A 111 27.68 6.49 14.50
C SER A 111 28.16 7.95 14.57
N TYR A 112 27.75 8.77 15.54
CA TYR A 112 28.21 10.17 15.67
C TYR A 112 29.74 10.29 15.81
N ASN A 113 30.41 9.23 16.29
CA ASN A 113 31.85 9.22 16.49
C ASN A 113 32.65 8.66 15.29
N ARG A 114 31.99 8.05 14.27
CA ARG A 114 32.64 7.40 13.11
C ARG A 114 31.91 7.61 11.76
N GLY A 115 30.78 8.29 11.77
CA GLY A 115 30.09 8.86 10.62
C GLY A 115 30.84 10.06 10.07
N SER A 116 30.40 10.58 8.93
CA SER A 116 31.08 11.67 8.22
C SER A 116 31.27 12.94 9.09
N GLY A 117 30.50 13.13 10.16
CA GLY A 117 30.66 14.19 11.18
C GLY A 117 31.97 14.20 12.00
N HIS A 118 32.97 13.35 11.69
CA HIS A 118 34.20 13.27 12.46
C HIS A 118 35.10 14.53 12.27
N LYS A 119 35.05 15.41 13.28
CA LYS A 119 35.96 16.51 13.63
C LYS A 119 36.04 17.74 12.70
N ASN A 120 35.67 17.63 11.42
CA ASN A 120 35.82 18.74 10.46
C ASN A 120 34.52 19.17 9.73
N GLN A 121 33.36 18.60 10.09
CA GLN A 121 32.09 18.79 9.35
C GLN A 121 30.95 19.36 10.21
N ASN A 122 31.28 19.94 11.37
CA ASN A 122 30.27 20.42 12.31
C ASN A 122 29.77 21.80 11.93
N GLU A 123 28.46 21.91 11.69
CA GLU A 123 27.75 23.16 11.97
C GLU A 123 27.91 23.43 13.47
N GLN A 124 28.48 24.60 13.80
CA GLN A 124 28.71 24.99 15.19
C GLN A 124 27.59 25.90 15.66
N ILE A 125 26.96 25.53 16.77
CA ILE A 125 26.07 26.41 17.53
C ILE A 125 26.78 26.72 18.83
N GLY A 126 27.12 28.00 19.07
CA GLY A 126 27.80 28.43 20.30
C GLY A 126 29.19 27.82 20.52
N GLY A 127 29.89 27.39 19.46
CA GLY A 127 31.22 26.76 19.55
C GLY A 127 31.20 25.25 19.81
N VAL A 128 30.03 24.62 19.92
CA VAL A 128 29.86 23.16 20.02
C VAL A 128 29.25 22.64 18.72
N GLY A 129 29.71 21.48 18.25
CA GLY A 129 29.11 20.85 17.06
C GLY A 129 27.70 20.31 17.37
N ILE A 130 26.74 20.53 16.48
CA ILE A 130 25.35 20.04 16.67
C ILE A 130 25.31 18.53 16.97
N ASP A 131 26.09 17.73 16.24
CA ASP A 131 26.17 16.28 16.46
C ASP A 131 26.74 15.93 17.85
N GLN A 132 27.59 16.80 18.42
CA GLN A 132 28.05 16.63 19.81
C GLN A 132 26.95 16.99 20.80
N LEU A 133 26.15 18.03 20.55
CA LEU A 133 25.02 18.39 21.42
C LEU A 133 23.96 17.28 21.45
N ILE A 134 23.61 16.71 20.29
CA ILE A 134 22.62 15.62 20.18
C ILE A 134 23.13 14.33 20.85
N HIS A 135 24.42 14.01 20.71
CA HIS A 135 25.02 12.85 21.36
C HIS A 135 24.99 12.96 22.90
N TRP A 136 24.97 14.16 23.47
CA TRP A 136 24.80 14.34 24.92
C TRP A 136 23.35 14.09 25.36
N TRP A 137 22.35 14.39 24.54
CA TRP A 137 20.94 14.14 24.87
C TRP A 137 20.63 12.64 24.99
N PHE A 138 21.14 11.81 24.09
CA PHE A 138 20.88 10.35 24.12
C PHE A 138 21.78 9.56 25.08
N ASN A 139 22.69 10.21 25.81
CA ASN A 139 23.64 9.50 26.67
C ASN A 139 23.03 9.02 28.00
N ASP A 140 21.89 9.62 28.40
CA ASP A 140 21.21 9.38 29.69
C ASP A 140 19.76 8.87 29.51
N GLU A 141 19.27 8.71 28.27
CA GLU A 141 17.87 8.35 27.97
C GLU A 141 17.78 7.07 27.14
N TYR A 142 16.82 6.20 27.44
CA TYR A 142 16.64 4.90 26.78
C TYR A 142 15.50 4.92 25.75
N VAL A 143 15.72 4.39 24.54
CA VAL A 143 14.64 4.06 23.60
C VAL A 143 14.31 2.57 23.74
N HIS A 144 13.05 2.27 23.99
CA HIS A 144 12.56 0.97 24.46
C HIS A 144 13.05 -0.21 23.58
N VAL A 145 13.68 -1.23 24.18
CA VAL A 145 14.12 -2.43 23.43
C VAL A 145 12.91 -3.29 23.02
N PRO A 146 12.69 -3.55 21.72
CA PRO A 146 11.63 -4.44 21.29
C PRO A 146 11.94 -5.90 21.69
N GLY A 147 10.99 -6.55 22.37
CA GLY A 147 11.09 -7.98 22.74
C GLY A 147 10.50 -8.38 24.10
N ARG A 148 10.19 -7.42 24.98
CA ARG A 148 9.43 -7.68 26.22
C ARG A 148 7.95 -7.35 26.01
N LYS A 149 7.06 -8.15 26.62
CA LYS A 149 5.60 -8.00 26.48
C LYS A 149 5.10 -6.63 26.96
N TRP A 150 5.72 -6.06 28.00
CA TRP A 150 5.32 -4.78 28.57
C TRP A 150 5.69 -3.56 27.71
N TYR A 151 6.62 -3.67 26.75
CA TYR A 151 6.99 -2.55 25.87
C TYR A 151 6.10 -2.38 24.64
N LYS A 152 5.18 -3.32 24.39
CA LYS A 152 4.37 -3.34 23.16
C LYS A 152 3.52 -2.06 23.00
N ASP A 153 3.07 -1.49 24.11
CA ASP A 153 2.10 -0.40 24.12
C ASP A 153 2.73 0.99 24.33
N CYS A 154 4.04 1.04 24.63
CA CYS A 154 4.81 2.23 25.00
C CYS A 154 5.44 2.94 23.79
N SER A 155 6.02 2.16 22.87
CA SER A 155 6.57 2.66 21.60
C SER A 155 6.15 1.72 20.47
N PRO A 156 4.86 1.74 20.06
CA PRO A 156 4.30 0.81 19.09
C PRO A 156 5.13 0.77 17.80
N SER A 157 5.66 1.91 17.38
CA SER A 157 6.50 2.07 16.18
C SER A 157 7.82 1.30 16.24
N VAL A 158 8.54 1.32 17.37
CA VAL A 158 9.79 0.54 17.54
C VAL A 158 9.51 -0.96 17.51
N ALA A 159 8.44 -1.40 18.16
CA ALA A 159 7.99 -2.79 18.11
C ALA A 159 7.51 -3.21 16.70
N MET A 160 6.87 -2.30 15.96
CA MET A 160 6.36 -2.52 14.61
C MET A 160 7.47 -2.57 13.55
N TYR A 161 8.49 -1.72 13.66
CA TYR A 161 9.56 -1.59 12.67
C TYR A 161 10.74 -2.54 12.90
N SER A 162 10.87 -3.13 14.09
CA SER A 162 12.03 -3.97 14.44
C SER A 162 12.07 -5.33 13.75
N PHE A 163 10.95 -5.84 13.23
CA PHE A 163 10.82 -7.15 12.59
C PHE A 163 11.60 -8.26 13.32
N TYR A 164 11.51 -8.27 14.65
CA TYR A 164 12.24 -9.22 15.49
C TYR A 164 11.79 -10.68 15.26
N TRP A 165 10.70 -10.89 14.51
CA TRP A 165 10.15 -12.19 14.13
C TRP A 165 10.57 -12.66 12.73
N ASP A 166 11.28 -11.83 11.94
CA ASP A 166 11.36 -11.99 10.48
C ASP A 166 12.76 -12.38 9.95
N LYS A 167 13.65 -12.99 10.76
CA LYS A 167 14.90 -13.59 10.25
C LYS A 167 15.29 -14.92 10.89
N ASN A 168 15.54 -15.91 10.04
CA ASN A 168 15.94 -17.29 10.40
C ASN A 168 17.44 -17.48 10.74
N ASN A 169 18.12 -16.47 11.27
CA ASN A 169 19.57 -16.56 11.57
C ASN A 169 19.88 -16.88 13.03
N TYR A 170 18.87 -16.94 13.90
CA TYR A 170 19.05 -17.08 15.33
C TYR A 170 18.18 -18.23 15.85
N SER A 171 18.66 -18.96 16.86
CA SER A 171 17.98 -20.17 17.33
C SER A 171 16.71 -19.86 18.16
N SER A 172 16.53 -18.60 18.55
CA SER A 172 15.34 -18.12 19.26
C SER A 172 15.14 -16.61 19.10
N VAL A 173 13.90 -16.15 19.33
CA VAL A 173 13.54 -14.71 19.40
C VAL A 173 14.41 -13.97 20.43
N ALA A 174 14.77 -14.62 21.53
CA ALA A 174 15.61 -14.03 22.57
C ALA A 174 17.07 -13.86 22.13
N GLU A 175 17.65 -14.82 21.39
CA GLU A 175 18.98 -14.67 20.79
C GLU A 175 19.00 -13.61 19.70
N GLU A 176 17.96 -13.57 18.87
CA GLU A 176 17.82 -12.54 17.84
C GLU A 176 17.72 -11.15 18.45
N ALA A 177 16.87 -10.98 19.46
CA ALA A 177 16.73 -9.72 20.18
C ALA A 177 18.05 -9.35 20.87
N LYS A 178 18.74 -10.29 21.53
CA LYS A 178 20.05 -10.05 22.15
C LYS A 178 21.14 -9.72 21.13
N SER A 179 21.07 -10.24 19.91
CA SER A 179 22.03 -9.96 18.85
C SER A 179 21.78 -8.63 18.16
N ARG A 180 20.51 -8.24 18.01
CA ARG A 180 20.10 -6.99 17.36
C ARG A 180 20.06 -5.80 18.33
N PHE A 181 19.86 -6.09 19.61
CA PHE A 181 19.74 -5.14 20.72
C PHE A 181 20.63 -5.65 21.88
N PRO A 182 21.96 -5.69 21.72
CA PRO A 182 22.85 -6.18 22.76
C PRO A 182 22.74 -5.31 24.01
N LEU A 183 22.48 -5.95 25.16
CA LEU A 183 22.43 -5.28 26.46
C LEU A 183 23.72 -4.51 26.73
N ALA A 184 23.59 -3.26 27.20
CA ALA A 184 24.71 -2.45 27.64
C ALA A 184 25.52 -3.18 28.73
N LYS A 185 26.83 -2.93 28.79
CA LYS A 185 27.62 -3.26 29.98
C LYS A 185 27.45 -2.12 30.99
N ASN A 186 27.11 -2.48 32.22
CA ASN A 186 26.61 -1.69 33.37
C ASN A 186 27.50 -0.52 33.86
N THR A 187 28.34 0.09 33.03
CA THR A 187 29.27 1.13 33.48
C THR A 187 29.29 2.29 32.51
N GLY A 188 28.13 2.87 32.18
CA GLY A 188 28.08 4.21 31.59
C GLY A 188 29.08 5.10 32.32
N GLN A 189 30.23 5.37 31.70
CA GLN A 189 31.26 6.20 32.31
C GLN A 189 30.84 7.64 32.03
N THR A 190 30.93 8.51 33.04
CA THR A 190 30.70 9.94 32.90
C THR A 190 31.44 10.47 31.65
N GLY A 191 30.72 11.05 30.70
CA GLY A 191 31.27 11.57 29.43
C GLY A 191 31.48 10.53 28.32
N LYS A 192 30.93 9.33 28.43
CA LYS A 192 31.02 8.24 27.42
C LYS A 192 29.68 7.50 27.24
N GLY A 193 28.56 8.21 27.29
CA GLY A 193 27.25 7.65 27.63
C GLY A 193 26.75 6.48 26.76
N VAL A 194 25.60 5.96 27.18
CA VAL A 194 25.09 4.66 26.74
C VAL A 194 24.35 4.84 25.42
N PRO A 195 24.86 4.36 24.26
CA PRO A 195 24.23 4.61 22.99
C PRO A 195 23.34 3.42 22.63
N TYR A 196 22.05 3.43 23.03
CA TYR A 196 21.10 2.44 22.51
C TYR A 196 19.75 3.07 22.19
N SER A 197 19.75 3.98 21.23
CA SER A 197 18.54 4.38 20.52
C SER A 197 18.49 3.63 19.18
N VAL A 198 17.87 2.44 19.14
CA VAL A 198 17.76 1.66 17.89
C VAL A 198 16.62 2.21 17.05
N PHE A 199 16.87 3.31 16.36
CA PHE A 199 15.96 3.80 15.32
C PHE A 199 16.07 2.84 14.12
N MET A 200 14.98 2.14 13.82
CA MET A 200 14.96 1.20 12.72
C MET A 200 14.99 1.98 11.39
N PRO A 201 15.81 1.57 10.41
CA PRO A 201 15.98 2.34 9.19
C PRO A 201 14.68 2.49 8.40
N VAL A 202 14.57 3.58 7.62
CA VAL A 202 13.37 3.97 6.85
C VAL A 202 12.86 2.85 5.92
N ASP A 203 13.73 1.94 5.49
CA ASP A 203 13.35 0.79 4.66
C ASP A 203 12.49 -0.23 5.42
N ASN A 204 12.71 -0.40 6.73
CA ASN A 204 11.84 -1.18 7.60
C ASN A 204 10.48 -0.50 7.79
N MET A 205 10.43 0.83 7.92
CA MET A 205 9.16 1.55 7.95
C MET A 205 8.34 1.27 6.69
N ALA A 206 8.96 1.40 5.50
CA ALA A 206 8.28 1.08 4.24
C ALA A 206 7.81 -0.39 4.17
N ARG A 207 8.65 -1.35 4.58
CA ARG A 207 8.28 -2.77 4.63
C ARG A 207 7.07 -3.01 5.52
N PHE A 208 7.03 -2.39 6.69
CA PHE A 208 6.01 -2.64 7.70
C PHE A 208 4.67 -2.11 7.20
N TRP A 209 4.65 -0.86 6.76
CA TRP A 209 3.43 -0.23 6.28
C TRP A 209 2.94 -0.85 4.98
N TYR A 210 3.85 -1.31 4.10
CA TYR A 210 3.45 -2.09 2.94
C TYR A 210 2.79 -3.42 3.33
N TRP A 211 3.33 -4.13 4.32
CA TRP A 211 2.68 -5.32 4.86
C TRP A 211 1.33 -5.02 5.50
N ILE A 212 1.21 -3.95 6.29
CA ILE A 212 -0.06 -3.49 6.87
C ILE A 212 -1.06 -3.17 5.76
N PHE A 213 -0.65 -2.49 4.69
CA PHE A 213 -1.50 -2.24 3.54
C PHE A 213 -1.94 -3.57 2.89
N LYS A 214 -1.02 -4.49 2.60
CA LYS A 214 -1.40 -5.77 1.97
C LYS A 214 -2.33 -6.61 2.86
N ARG A 215 -2.20 -6.51 4.19
CA ARG A 215 -3.01 -7.25 5.17
C ARG A 215 -4.39 -6.62 5.41
N ASN A 216 -4.43 -5.31 5.67
CA ASN A 216 -5.61 -4.62 6.17
C ASN A 216 -6.13 -3.54 5.20
N ARG A 217 -5.41 -3.28 4.10
CA ARG A 217 -5.73 -2.26 3.09
C ARG A 217 -5.90 -0.85 3.67
N SER A 218 -5.24 -0.58 4.80
CA SER A 218 -5.25 0.74 5.44
C SER A 218 -4.57 1.76 4.54
N VAL A 219 -5.32 2.74 4.05
CA VAL A 219 -4.81 3.70 3.07
C VAL A 219 -3.73 4.60 3.68
N ASN A 220 -3.82 4.91 4.97
CA ASN A 220 -2.82 5.68 5.70
C ASN A 220 -1.44 5.01 5.61
N ALA A 221 -1.40 3.68 5.55
CA ALA A 221 -0.16 2.92 5.36
C ALA A 221 0.60 3.33 4.09
N ILE A 222 -0.10 3.73 3.02
CA ILE A 222 0.54 4.23 1.79
C ILE A 222 1.32 5.51 2.09
N GLY A 223 0.77 6.41 2.91
CA GLY A 223 1.39 7.69 3.27
C GLY A 223 2.78 7.49 3.88
N TYR A 224 2.91 6.58 4.84
CA TYR A 224 4.19 6.23 5.45
C TYR A 224 5.20 5.62 4.46
N ILE A 225 4.73 4.81 3.50
CA ILE A 225 5.61 4.25 2.47
C ILE A 225 6.11 5.36 1.54
N MET A 226 5.25 6.31 1.17
CA MET A 226 5.65 7.46 0.33
C MET A 226 6.67 8.33 1.07
N HIS A 227 6.41 8.61 2.35
CA HIS A 227 7.31 9.35 3.22
C HIS A 227 8.70 8.69 3.23
N ALA A 228 8.74 7.38 3.48
CA ALA A 228 9.98 6.61 3.51
C ALA A 228 10.79 6.72 2.21
N LEU A 229 10.12 6.61 1.06
CA LEU A 229 10.78 6.73 -0.25
C LEU A 229 11.29 8.14 -0.54
N GLN A 230 10.56 9.15 -0.11
CA GLN A 230 10.91 10.55 -0.28
C GLN A 230 12.11 10.93 0.60
N ASP A 231 12.16 10.45 1.83
CA ASP A 231 13.29 10.69 2.72
C ASP A 231 14.55 9.95 2.31
N ALA A 232 14.40 8.78 1.70
CA ALA A 232 15.52 8.11 1.06
C ALA A 232 16.19 8.89 -0.06
N SER A 233 15.56 9.94 -0.57
CA SER A 233 16.16 10.83 -1.56
C SER A 233 17.04 11.93 -0.97
N ILE A 234 17.02 12.12 0.36
CA ILE A 234 17.80 13.15 1.04
C ILE A 234 19.23 12.64 1.30
N PRO A 235 20.27 13.31 0.76
CA PRO A 235 21.67 12.90 0.93
C PRO A 235 22.11 12.73 2.40
N HIS A 236 21.61 13.58 3.31
CA HIS A 236 21.93 13.54 4.74
C HIS A 236 21.33 12.33 5.47
N HIS A 237 20.09 12.00 5.15
CA HIS A 237 19.40 10.80 5.67
C HIS A 237 20.13 9.52 5.28
N ALA A 238 20.58 9.47 4.03
CA ALA A 238 21.41 8.40 3.49
C ALA A 238 22.82 8.34 4.11
N ALA A 239 23.38 9.47 4.56
CA ALA A 239 24.70 9.54 5.17
C ALA A 239 24.71 9.27 6.68
N GLY A 240 23.54 9.23 7.34
CA GLY A 240 23.46 9.01 8.78
C GLY A 240 23.79 10.26 9.61
N CYS A 241 23.45 11.46 9.16
CA CYS A 241 23.78 12.71 9.87
C CYS A 241 22.57 13.65 10.05
N SER A 242 22.35 14.14 11.29
CA SER A 242 21.40 15.22 11.60
C SER A 242 22.02 16.63 11.45
N GLY A 243 23.35 16.76 11.54
CA GLY A 243 24.09 17.99 11.26
C GLY A 243 24.43 18.21 9.78
N ASN A 244 25.49 18.99 9.52
CA ASN A 244 26.07 19.16 8.18
C ASN A 244 25.11 19.78 7.15
N TRP A 245 24.39 20.84 7.50
CA TRP A 245 23.44 21.54 6.61
C TRP A 245 22.16 20.78 6.27
N HIS A 246 21.82 19.72 7.01
CA HIS A 246 20.62 18.91 6.78
C HIS A 246 19.34 19.77 6.73
N GLN A 247 19.03 20.54 7.79
CA GLN A 247 17.85 21.40 7.84
C GLN A 247 17.84 22.44 6.70
N SER A 248 19.02 22.98 6.37
CA SER A 248 19.19 23.94 5.28
C SER A 248 18.92 23.29 3.91
N TYR A 249 19.38 22.06 3.69
CA TYR A 249 19.13 21.30 2.46
C TYR A 249 17.63 21.05 2.25
N GLU A 250 16.95 20.55 3.27
CA GLU A 250 15.50 20.30 3.19
C GLU A 250 14.70 21.58 2.99
N THR A 251 15.07 22.67 3.67
CA THR A 251 14.45 23.99 3.47
C THR A 251 14.59 24.45 2.02
N LYS A 252 15.78 24.27 1.42
CA LYS A 252 16.02 24.63 0.01
C LYS A 252 15.23 23.76 -0.96
N LEU A 253 15.00 22.49 -0.66
CA LEU A 253 14.09 21.62 -1.41
C LEU A 253 12.63 22.09 -1.28
N ASP A 254 12.20 22.45 -0.08
CA ASP A 254 10.83 22.90 0.20
C ASP A 254 10.47 24.22 -0.50
N GLU A 255 11.42 25.16 -0.56
CA GLU A 255 11.34 26.40 -1.35
C GLU A 255 11.13 26.12 -2.85
N ARG A 256 11.72 25.03 -3.38
CA ARG A 256 11.67 24.65 -4.81
C ARG A 256 10.51 23.72 -5.18
N THR A 257 9.85 23.12 -4.20
CA THR A 257 8.81 22.10 -4.44
C THR A 257 7.75 22.58 -5.43
N THR A 258 7.23 23.80 -5.24
CA THR A 258 6.17 24.34 -6.10
C THR A 258 6.65 24.56 -7.54
N SER A 259 7.92 24.94 -7.75
CA SER A 259 8.45 25.09 -9.11
C SER A 259 8.64 23.72 -9.76
N PHE A 260 9.18 22.73 -9.03
CA PHE A 260 9.34 21.37 -9.54
C PHE A 260 8.00 20.74 -9.94
N VAL A 261 6.99 20.80 -9.07
CA VAL A 261 5.65 20.25 -9.34
C VAL A 261 4.97 20.91 -10.55
N ASN A 262 5.37 22.11 -10.95
CA ASN A 262 4.85 22.79 -12.13
C ASN A 262 5.76 22.66 -13.37
N ASP A 263 6.97 22.13 -13.22
CA ASP A 263 7.95 21.99 -14.31
C ASP A 263 7.61 20.79 -15.22
N ALA A 264 7.44 21.05 -16.51
CA ALA A 264 7.13 20.03 -17.51
C ALA A 264 8.30 19.06 -17.78
N SER A 265 9.54 19.54 -17.73
CA SER A 265 10.76 18.73 -17.88
C SER A 265 10.87 17.76 -16.71
N PHE A 266 10.65 18.23 -15.48
CA PHE A 266 10.64 17.39 -14.29
C PHE A 266 9.61 16.26 -14.37
N LYS A 267 8.36 16.59 -14.75
CA LYS A 267 7.30 15.59 -14.98
C LYS A 267 7.67 14.58 -16.06
N SER A 268 8.30 15.04 -17.15
CA SER A 268 8.77 14.18 -18.23
C SER A 268 9.86 13.21 -17.76
N GLN A 269 10.79 13.68 -16.93
CA GLN A 269 11.84 12.85 -16.34
C GLN A 269 11.25 11.78 -15.40
N ILE A 270 10.29 12.14 -14.55
CA ILE A 270 9.57 11.18 -13.68
C ILE A 270 8.91 10.08 -14.52
N ARG A 271 8.17 10.45 -15.57
CA ARG A 271 7.53 9.48 -16.49
C ARG A 271 8.56 8.58 -17.16
N THR A 272 9.71 9.14 -17.56
CA THR A 272 10.79 8.36 -18.18
C THR A 272 11.33 7.30 -17.23
N TYR A 273 11.55 7.64 -15.94
CA TYR A 273 11.94 6.66 -14.93
C TYR A 273 10.83 5.63 -14.71
N TYR A 274 9.61 6.07 -14.45
CA TYR A 274 8.47 5.18 -14.22
C TYR A 274 8.27 4.19 -15.37
N ASN A 275 8.23 4.64 -16.62
CA ASN A 275 8.02 3.77 -17.78
C ASN A 275 9.16 2.76 -17.98
N ARG A 276 10.40 3.14 -17.64
CA ARG A 276 11.54 2.21 -17.64
C ARG A 276 11.44 1.16 -16.52
N TRP A 277 10.85 1.52 -15.38
CA TRP A 277 10.81 0.69 -14.18
C TRP A 277 9.52 -0.13 -14.04
N ASN A 278 8.43 0.27 -14.70
CA ASN A 278 7.12 -0.37 -14.68
C ASN A 278 7.08 -1.64 -15.54
N GLY A 279 7.88 -2.62 -15.14
CA GLY A 279 7.89 -3.99 -15.65
C GLY A 279 8.40 -4.92 -14.56
N GLU A 280 8.33 -6.23 -14.81
CA GLU A 280 8.80 -7.23 -13.86
C GLU A 280 10.29 -7.54 -14.07
N ASP A 281 11.02 -7.71 -12.96
CA ASP A 281 12.33 -8.35 -12.93
C ASP A 281 12.13 -9.87 -12.82
N ASN A 282 12.77 -10.65 -13.69
CA ASN A 282 12.74 -12.09 -13.57
C ASN A 282 13.55 -12.60 -12.37
N ASN A 283 14.51 -11.81 -11.89
CA ASN A 283 15.40 -12.14 -10.78
C ASN A 283 15.53 -10.93 -9.82
N PRO A 284 14.44 -10.56 -9.11
CA PRO A 284 14.47 -9.42 -8.20
C PRO A 284 15.56 -9.61 -7.14
N PRO A 285 16.24 -8.53 -6.72
CA PRO A 285 17.36 -8.63 -5.80
C PRO A 285 16.88 -9.15 -4.44
N THR A 286 17.65 -10.08 -3.89
CA THR A 286 17.50 -10.53 -2.49
C THR A 286 18.27 -9.65 -1.52
N SER A 287 19.18 -8.81 -2.02
CA SER A 287 19.93 -7.79 -1.30
C SER A 287 20.48 -6.74 -2.27
N LEU A 288 20.75 -5.53 -1.76
CA LEU A 288 21.45 -4.47 -2.48
C LEU A 288 22.76 -4.12 -1.76
N SER A 289 23.79 -3.80 -2.55
CA SER A 289 25.08 -3.30 -2.07
C SER A 289 25.29 -1.84 -2.46
N ARG A 290 26.23 -1.13 -1.83
CA ARG A 290 26.57 0.27 -2.15
C ARG A 290 26.90 0.54 -3.64
N ASN A 291 27.31 -0.50 -4.38
CA ASN A 291 27.67 -0.39 -5.80
C ASN A 291 26.47 -0.61 -6.75
N ASP A 292 25.29 -0.91 -6.22
CA ASP A 292 24.10 -1.23 -7.00
C ASP A 292 23.30 0.00 -7.47
N PHE A 293 23.88 1.21 -7.37
CA PHE A 293 23.24 2.46 -7.80
C PHE A 293 22.79 2.44 -9.27
N ASN A 294 23.44 1.64 -10.13
CA ASN A 294 23.10 1.49 -11.54
C ASN A 294 22.01 0.43 -11.84
N LYS A 295 21.55 -0.34 -10.84
CA LYS A 295 20.44 -1.27 -11.04
C LYS A 295 19.16 -0.49 -11.36
N ILE A 296 18.25 -1.12 -12.09
CA ILE A 296 16.99 -0.53 -12.52
C ILE A 296 15.89 -1.15 -11.65
N PRO A 297 15.24 -0.38 -10.76
CA PRO A 297 14.10 -0.86 -9.97
C PRO A 297 13.00 -1.43 -10.88
N LYS A 298 12.29 -2.44 -10.38
CA LYS A 298 11.15 -3.07 -11.08
C LYS A 298 9.99 -3.24 -10.13
N ILE A 299 8.76 -3.23 -10.66
CA ILE A 299 7.53 -3.17 -9.85
C ILE A 299 7.38 -4.34 -8.86
N ASN A 300 7.98 -5.48 -9.16
CA ASN A 300 7.95 -6.68 -8.32
C ASN A 300 9.15 -6.80 -7.37
N TRP A 301 10.00 -5.77 -7.26
CA TRP A 301 10.97 -5.68 -6.16
C TRP A 301 10.23 -5.48 -4.84
N ARG A 302 10.86 -5.92 -3.75
CA ARG A 302 10.34 -5.66 -2.40
C ARG A 302 10.42 -4.16 -2.11
N VAL A 303 9.44 -3.62 -1.40
CA VAL A 303 9.31 -2.17 -1.18
C VAL A 303 10.52 -1.58 -0.44
N GLU A 304 11.09 -2.32 0.51
CA GLU A 304 12.29 -1.91 1.24
C GLU A 304 13.48 -1.73 0.29
N TRP A 305 13.57 -2.50 -0.79
CA TRP A 305 14.64 -2.38 -1.77
C TRP A 305 14.51 -1.12 -2.62
N PHE A 306 13.31 -0.55 -2.76
CA PHE A 306 13.17 0.78 -3.36
C PHE A 306 13.77 1.85 -2.45
N VAL A 307 13.49 1.77 -1.14
CA VAL A 307 14.06 2.68 -0.13
C VAL A 307 15.59 2.55 -0.09
N THR A 308 16.12 1.33 0.06
CA THR A 308 17.57 1.09 0.08
C THR A 308 18.23 1.55 -1.23
N TRP A 309 17.65 1.27 -2.40
CA TRP A 309 18.21 1.70 -3.69
C TRP A 309 18.21 3.23 -3.84
N MET A 310 17.17 3.90 -3.39
CA MET A 310 17.08 5.36 -3.41
C MET A 310 18.14 5.96 -2.50
N ALA A 311 18.30 5.41 -1.31
CA ALA A 311 19.32 5.80 -0.34
C ALA A 311 20.73 5.65 -0.92
N ILE A 312 21.04 4.51 -1.57
CA ILE A 312 22.32 4.29 -2.27
C ILE A 312 22.59 5.41 -3.30
N ASN A 313 21.57 5.82 -4.06
CA ASN A 313 21.68 6.93 -5.02
C ASN A 313 21.88 8.28 -4.32
N ALA A 314 21.18 8.55 -3.23
CA ALA A 314 21.32 9.78 -2.45
C ALA A 314 22.70 9.87 -1.77
N TYR A 315 23.23 8.77 -1.23
CA TYR A 315 24.59 8.70 -0.68
C TYR A 315 25.66 8.91 -1.74
N LYS A 316 25.47 8.35 -2.93
CA LYS A 316 26.37 8.65 -4.06
C LYS A 316 26.41 10.15 -4.35
N SER A 317 25.26 10.83 -4.39
CA SER A 317 25.19 12.29 -4.55
C SER A 317 25.84 13.04 -3.38
N TYR A 318 25.59 12.61 -2.13
CA TYR A 318 26.25 13.15 -0.93
C TYR A 318 27.76 13.19 -1.12
N HIS A 319 28.34 12.07 -1.57
CA HIS A 319 29.78 11.93 -1.72
C HIS A 319 30.34 12.64 -2.97
N GLU A 320 29.77 12.36 -4.14
CA GLU A 320 30.35 12.77 -5.43
C GLU A 320 29.96 14.20 -5.83
N VAL A 321 28.73 14.63 -5.53
CA VAL A 321 28.22 15.94 -5.96
C VAL A 321 28.44 17.00 -4.89
N TYR A 322 28.16 16.66 -3.63
CA TYR A 322 28.28 17.60 -2.53
C TYR A 322 29.63 17.54 -1.81
N ASN A 323 30.51 16.61 -2.17
CA ASN A 323 31.80 16.38 -1.48
C ASN A 323 31.61 16.26 0.04
N ASN A 324 30.60 15.49 0.45
CA ASN A 324 30.19 15.32 1.85
C ASN A 324 29.85 16.65 2.56
N PHE A 325 29.54 17.70 1.79
CA PHE A 325 29.32 19.08 2.23
C PHE A 325 30.51 19.72 2.98
N ASN A 326 31.72 19.23 2.76
CA ASN A 326 32.96 19.76 3.36
C ASN A 326 33.19 21.27 3.11
N ASN A 327 32.57 21.83 2.07
CA ASN A 327 32.72 23.23 1.66
C ASN A 327 31.46 24.07 1.92
N GLY A 328 30.58 23.61 2.81
CA GLY A 328 29.28 24.25 3.03
C GLY A 328 28.18 23.76 2.08
N LEU A 329 26.97 24.31 2.26
CA LEU A 329 25.82 24.00 1.40
C LEU A 329 25.85 24.80 0.10
N THR A 330 26.14 24.13 -1.01
CA THR A 330 25.88 24.64 -2.36
C THR A 330 24.89 23.71 -3.06
N ILE A 331 23.66 24.17 -3.27
CA ILE A 331 22.62 23.36 -3.91
C ILE A 331 22.94 23.18 -5.39
N ASN A 332 23.18 21.93 -5.79
CA ASN A 332 23.13 21.50 -7.18
C ASN A 332 21.66 21.20 -7.55
N ASN A 333 21.03 22.09 -8.33
CA ASN A 333 19.63 21.96 -8.71
C ASN A 333 19.35 20.71 -9.55
N ASP A 334 20.26 20.32 -10.45
CA ASP A 334 20.08 19.16 -11.33
C ASP A 334 20.07 17.87 -10.52
N ASN A 335 20.99 17.74 -9.56
CA ASN A 335 21.04 16.58 -8.67
C ASN A 335 19.83 16.51 -7.74
N LEU A 336 19.42 17.66 -7.17
CA LEU A 336 18.23 17.76 -6.35
C LEU A 336 16.98 17.32 -7.12
N MET A 337 16.85 17.79 -8.37
CA MET A 337 15.78 17.41 -9.29
C MET A 337 15.84 15.92 -9.65
N GLU A 338 17.01 15.37 -9.94
CA GLU A 338 17.18 13.96 -10.28
C GLU A 338 16.77 13.03 -9.12
N LEU A 339 17.23 13.30 -7.90
CA LEU A 339 16.89 12.48 -6.72
C LEU A 339 15.39 12.55 -6.42
N THR A 340 14.80 13.75 -6.52
CA THR A 340 13.35 13.93 -6.33
C THR A 340 12.54 13.24 -7.43
N ALA A 341 12.99 13.30 -8.69
CA ALA A 341 12.30 12.65 -9.79
C ALA A 341 12.32 11.11 -9.63
N LYS A 342 13.45 10.56 -9.18
CA LYS A 342 13.58 9.12 -8.87
C LYS A 342 12.63 8.72 -7.73
N SER A 343 12.59 9.47 -6.63
CA SER A 343 11.72 9.12 -5.50
C SER A 343 10.23 9.19 -5.88
N VAL A 344 9.80 10.23 -6.60
CA VAL A 344 8.42 10.32 -7.12
C VAL A 344 8.09 9.17 -8.06
N ALA A 345 9.01 8.76 -8.94
CA ALA A 345 8.81 7.61 -9.82
C ALA A 345 8.72 6.27 -9.04
N LEU A 346 9.48 6.10 -7.95
CA LEU A 346 9.34 4.94 -7.06
C LEU A 346 7.99 4.96 -6.34
N CYS A 347 7.53 6.12 -5.88
CA CYS A 347 6.18 6.29 -5.32
C CYS A 347 5.11 5.84 -6.34
N MET A 348 5.23 6.23 -7.61
CA MET A 348 4.32 5.76 -8.68
C MET A 348 4.34 4.24 -8.85
N LEU A 349 5.52 3.58 -8.78
CA LEU A 349 5.59 2.12 -8.85
C LEU A 349 4.87 1.45 -7.68
N VAL A 350 5.09 1.94 -6.46
CA VAL A 350 4.43 1.41 -5.27
C VAL A 350 2.92 1.62 -5.36
N ILE A 351 2.45 2.81 -5.71
CA ILE A 351 1.01 3.06 -5.87
C ILE A 351 0.42 2.14 -6.96
N ASN A 352 1.12 1.91 -8.07
CA ASN A 352 0.68 0.99 -9.13
C ASN A 352 0.64 -0.48 -8.66
N ASP A 353 1.62 -0.93 -7.87
CA ASP A 353 1.60 -2.27 -7.27
C ASP A 353 0.49 -2.43 -6.21
N LEU A 354 0.22 -1.37 -5.45
CA LEU A 354 -0.80 -1.35 -4.41
C LEU A 354 -2.22 -1.15 -4.97
N SER A 355 -2.35 -0.52 -6.13
CA SER A 355 -3.62 -0.37 -6.84
C SER A 355 -4.17 -1.75 -7.15
N CYS A 356 -5.29 -2.12 -6.51
CA CYS A 356 -5.98 -3.37 -6.82
C CYS A 356 -6.36 -3.36 -8.31
N LYS A 357 -5.56 -4.05 -9.13
CA LYS A 357 -5.87 -4.22 -10.54
C LYS A 357 -7.07 -5.15 -10.64
N GLU A 358 -8.17 -4.62 -11.16
CA GLU A 358 -9.14 -5.45 -11.86
C GLU A 358 -8.34 -6.28 -12.86
N SER A 359 -8.23 -7.57 -12.59
CA SER A 359 -7.57 -8.49 -13.48
C SER A 359 -8.63 -9.09 -14.37
N SER A 360 -8.32 -9.27 -15.66
CA SER A 360 -9.25 -9.85 -16.60
C SER A 360 -8.61 -10.93 -17.45
N MET A 361 -9.44 -11.86 -17.91
CA MET A 361 -9.04 -12.90 -18.84
C MET A 361 -10.06 -12.97 -19.97
N ASN A 362 -9.58 -12.78 -21.19
CA ASN A 362 -10.36 -12.99 -22.41
C ASN A 362 -10.36 -14.47 -22.78
N PHE A 363 -11.48 -14.96 -23.31
CA PHE A 363 -11.63 -16.30 -23.84
C PHE A 363 -12.72 -16.36 -24.90
N LYS A 364 -12.70 -17.41 -25.75
CA LYS A 364 -13.77 -17.64 -26.73
C LYS A 364 -14.82 -18.56 -26.10
N PRO A 365 -16.08 -18.12 -25.84
CA PRO A 365 -17.08 -18.94 -25.16
C PRO A 365 -17.29 -20.30 -25.85
N LYS A 366 -17.31 -20.31 -27.18
CA LYS A 366 -17.50 -21.53 -28.01
C LYS A 366 -16.36 -22.55 -27.88
N SER A 367 -15.15 -22.14 -27.50
CA SER A 367 -14.00 -23.03 -27.36
C SER A 367 -13.85 -23.61 -25.95
N LEU A 368 -14.68 -23.20 -25.01
CA LEU A 368 -14.63 -23.69 -23.63
C LEU A 368 -15.13 -25.13 -23.53
N ARG A 369 -14.53 -25.89 -22.62
CA ARG A 369 -14.91 -27.28 -22.31
C ARG A 369 -14.80 -27.58 -20.83
N VAL A 370 -15.62 -28.51 -20.34
CA VAL A 370 -15.50 -29.08 -19.00
C VAL A 370 -14.44 -30.19 -19.02
N VAL A 371 -13.54 -30.16 -18.04
CA VAL A 371 -12.51 -31.20 -17.86
C VAL A 371 -12.42 -31.57 -16.38
N ARG A 372 -12.31 -32.87 -16.11
CA ARG A 372 -12.03 -33.38 -14.76
C ARG A 372 -10.56 -33.20 -14.41
N ARG A 373 -10.26 -32.60 -13.26
CA ARG A 373 -8.90 -32.45 -12.70
C ARG A 373 -8.89 -32.99 -11.27
N GLY A 374 -8.51 -34.26 -11.10
CA GLY A 374 -8.64 -34.94 -9.81
C GLY A 374 -10.10 -35.07 -9.37
N ASN A 375 -10.41 -34.51 -8.20
CA ASN A 375 -11.75 -34.54 -7.60
C ASN A 375 -12.63 -33.33 -7.95
N ILE A 376 -12.16 -32.43 -8.81
CA ILE A 376 -12.92 -31.25 -9.24
C ILE A 376 -13.17 -31.27 -10.75
N TRP A 377 -14.27 -30.65 -11.16
CA TRP A 377 -14.58 -30.35 -12.54
C TRP A 377 -14.24 -28.89 -12.82
N ALA A 378 -13.60 -28.60 -13.94
CA ALA A 378 -13.18 -27.25 -14.29
C ALA A 378 -13.60 -26.89 -15.71
N ILE A 379 -14.12 -25.68 -15.90
CA ILE A 379 -14.27 -25.08 -17.23
C ILE A 379 -12.92 -24.51 -17.61
N ILE A 380 -12.35 -24.96 -18.73
CA ILE A 380 -11.04 -24.51 -19.20
C ILE A 380 -11.13 -23.72 -20.50
N ALA A 381 -10.34 -22.65 -20.58
CA ALA A 381 -10.09 -21.88 -21.78
C ALA A 381 -8.68 -22.16 -22.30
N GLN A 382 -8.55 -22.22 -23.63
CA GLN A 382 -7.25 -22.20 -24.29
C GLN A 382 -6.85 -20.74 -24.55
N VAL A 383 -5.81 -20.26 -23.88
CA VAL A 383 -5.27 -18.90 -24.05
C VAL A 383 -3.84 -19.03 -24.58
N GLY A 384 -3.69 -18.89 -25.90
CA GLY A 384 -2.44 -19.24 -26.59
C GLY A 384 -2.11 -20.72 -26.44
N SER A 385 -0.90 -21.04 -25.97
CA SER A 385 -0.47 -22.42 -25.68
C SER A 385 -0.89 -22.92 -24.29
N ARG A 386 -1.42 -22.05 -23.42
CA ARG A 386 -1.75 -22.38 -22.02
C ARG A 386 -3.23 -22.70 -21.85
N GLN A 387 -3.52 -23.60 -20.90
CA GLN A 387 -4.89 -23.88 -20.43
C GLN A 387 -5.13 -23.18 -19.10
N SER A 388 -6.15 -22.31 -19.07
CA SER A 388 -6.55 -21.57 -17.87
C SER A 388 -7.93 -22.02 -17.39
N SER A 389 -8.10 -22.15 -16.07
CA SER A 389 -9.38 -22.51 -15.45
C SER A 389 -10.24 -21.25 -15.30
N ILE A 390 -11.47 -21.27 -15.82
CA ILE A 390 -12.46 -20.20 -15.69
C ILE A 390 -13.21 -20.30 -14.36
N ALA A 391 -13.72 -21.50 -14.06
CA ALA A 391 -14.49 -21.82 -12.85
C ALA A 391 -14.27 -23.29 -12.47
N ARG A 392 -14.53 -23.63 -11.21
CA ARG A 392 -14.31 -24.96 -10.63
C ARG A 392 -15.58 -25.39 -9.88
N PHE A 393 -15.93 -26.66 -10.01
CA PHE A 393 -17.20 -27.23 -9.56
C PHE A 393 -16.94 -28.57 -8.89
N THR A 394 -17.74 -28.93 -7.89
CA THR A 394 -17.68 -30.25 -7.26
C THR A 394 -18.44 -31.31 -8.06
N SER A 395 -19.42 -30.89 -8.87
CA SER A 395 -20.21 -31.79 -9.72
C SER A 395 -20.02 -31.50 -11.21
N ASN A 396 -20.09 -32.56 -12.02
CA ASN A 396 -20.04 -32.42 -13.48
C ASN A 396 -21.27 -31.66 -14.01
N SER A 397 -22.45 -31.92 -13.45
CA SER A 397 -23.69 -31.28 -13.90
C SER A 397 -23.66 -29.77 -13.70
N ASN A 398 -23.10 -29.29 -12.58
CA ASN A 398 -22.95 -27.85 -12.33
C ASN A 398 -21.94 -27.23 -13.30
N ALA A 399 -20.82 -27.93 -13.58
CA ALA A 399 -19.82 -27.46 -14.53
C ALA A 399 -20.38 -27.33 -15.95
N GLU A 400 -21.15 -28.32 -16.41
CA GLU A 400 -21.77 -28.30 -17.73
C GLU A 400 -22.85 -27.22 -17.83
N PHE A 401 -23.68 -27.07 -16.79
CA PHE A 401 -24.69 -26.01 -16.74
C PHE A 401 -24.06 -24.60 -16.75
N ALA A 402 -23.00 -24.39 -15.97
CA ALA A 402 -22.23 -23.14 -16.00
C ALA A 402 -21.61 -22.88 -17.38
N LEU A 403 -21.10 -23.92 -18.07
CA LEU A 403 -20.59 -23.79 -19.43
C LEU A 403 -21.69 -23.38 -20.42
N GLU A 404 -22.89 -23.94 -20.26
CA GLU A 404 -24.07 -23.57 -21.06
C GLU A 404 -24.44 -22.10 -20.85
N LEU A 405 -24.47 -21.63 -19.60
CA LEU A 405 -24.73 -20.22 -19.26
C LEU A 405 -23.70 -19.27 -19.87
N ILE A 406 -22.40 -19.59 -19.75
CA ILE A 406 -21.32 -18.79 -20.34
C ILE A 406 -21.49 -18.67 -21.87
N LYS A 407 -21.84 -19.77 -22.54
CA LYS A 407 -22.08 -19.79 -23.99
C LYS A 407 -23.36 -19.04 -24.36
N HIS A 408 -24.42 -19.21 -23.58
CA HIS A 408 -25.71 -18.59 -23.80
C HIS A 408 -25.65 -17.06 -23.72
N TYR A 409 -25.01 -16.54 -22.67
CA TYR A 409 -24.82 -15.11 -22.46
C TYR A 409 -23.63 -14.52 -23.22
N GLU A 410 -22.99 -15.32 -24.09
CA GLU A 410 -21.81 -14.94 -24.87
C GLU A 410 -20.73 -14.26 -24.03
N MET A 411 -20.50 -14.75 -22.80
CA MET A 411 -19.50 -14.18 -21.90
C MET A 411 -18.10 -14.51 -22.44
N ASP A 412 -17.36 -13.51 -22.89
CA ASP A 412 -16.05 -13.64 -23.54
C ASP A 412 -14.90 -13.09 -22.67
N LYS A 413 -15.24 -12.51 -21.51
CA LYS A 413 -14.28 -11.98 -20.55
C LYS A 413 -14.72 -12.27 -19.13
N LYS A 414 -13.78 -12.72 -18.29
CA LYS A 414 -13.94 -12.83 -16.83
C LYS A 414 -13.03 -11.80 -16.18
N CYS A 415 -13.60 -10.98 -15.31
CA CYS A 415 -12.88 -10.02 -14.49
C CYS A 415 -12.92 -10.44 -13.02
N TRP A 416 -11.92 -10.06 -12.24
CA TRP A 416 -11.91 -10.25 -10.80
C TRP A 416 -11.27 -9.08 -10.08
N ILE A 417 -11.89 -8.72 -8.96
CA ILE A 417 -11.38 -7.81 -7.94
C ILE A 417 -11.01 -8.71 -6.76
N SER A 418 -9.70 -8.90 -6.60
CA SER A 418 -9.12 -9.86 -5.66
C SER A 418 -9.69 -11.28 -5.81
N LYS A 419 -9.73 -12.04 -4.71
CA LYS A 419 -10.32 -13.39 -4.64
C LYS A 419 -11.79 -13.36 -4.25
N GLN A 420 -12.30 -12.23 -3.75
CA GLN A 420 -13.63 -12.11 -3.15
C GLN A 420 -14.70 -11.77 -4.18
N PHE A 421 -14.35 -11.14 -5.30
CA PHE A 421 -15.32 -10.72 -6.30
C PHE A 421 -14.85 -11.02 -7.71
N SER A 422 -15.71 -11.68 -8.48
CA SER A 422 -15.49 -11.88 -9.90
C SER A 422 -16.79 -11.69 -10.67
N TYR A 423 -16.68 -11.20 -11.89
CA TYR A 423 -17.80 -10.98 -12.78
C TYR A 423 -17.43 -11.32 -14.22
N PHE A 424 -18.45 -11.43 -15.05
CA PHE A 424 -18.29 -11.77 -16.46
C PHE A 424 -18.81 -10.62 -17.31
N LEU A 425 -18.19 -10.44 -18.47
CA LEU A 425 -18.60 -9.49 -19.49
C LEU A 425 -18.81 -10.23 -20.82
N SER A 426 -19.69 -9.66 -21.64
CA SER A 426 -19.90 -10.03 -23.03
C SER A 426 -19.60 -8.79 -23.87
N HIS A 427 -18.54 -8.86 -24.68
CA HIS A 427 -18.10 -7.77 -25.55
C HIS A 427 -17.93 -6.45 -24.79
N ASP A 428 -17.22 -6.52 -23.66
CA ASP A 428 -16.95 -5.39 -22.74
C ASP A 428 -18.18 -4.73 -22.12
N LYS A 429 -19.31 -5.44 -22.10
CA LYS A 429 -20.56 -5.01 -21.47
C LYS A 429 -21.07 -6.04 -20.49
N ALA A 430 -21.93 -5.61 -19.56
CA ALA A 430 -22.69 -6.56 -18.74
C ALA A 430 -23.47 -7.52 -19.66
N PRO A 431 -23.42 -8.85 -19.42
CA PRO A 431 -24.22 -9.78 -20.20
C PRO A 431 -25.70 -9.42 -20.07
N GLY A 432 -26.39 -9.41 -21.21
CA GLY A 432 -27.80 -9.03 -21.27
C GLY A 432 -28.70 -10.21 -20.89
N ALA A 433 -29.50 -10.06 -19.84
CA ALA A 433 -30.60 -10.97 -19.57
C ALA A 433 -31.87 -10.40 -20.20
N GLU A 434 -32.26 -10.94 -21.37
CA GLU A 434 -33.62 -10.74 -21.87
C GLU A 434 -34.58 -11.56 -21.00
N ILE A 435 -35.33 -10.94 -20.09
CA ILE A 435 -36.37 -11.69 -19.37
C ILE A 435 -37.58 -11.81 -20.29
N ARG A 436 -37.80 -12.99 -20.88
CA ARG A 436 -39.00 -13.26 -21.70
C ARG A 436 -40.23 -13.29 -20.79
N ILE A 437 -41.08 -12.28 -20.91
CA ILE A 437 -42.40 -12.24 -20.28
C ILE A 437 -43.36 -13.06 -21.17
N GLY A 438 -43.49 -14.35 -20.88
CA GLY A 438 -44.40 -15.25 -21.60
C GLY A 438 -45.71 -15.50 -20.84
N PRO A 439 -46.87 -15.59 -21.51
CA PRO A 439 -48.13 -16.00 -20.87
C PRO A 439 -48.08 -17.50 -20.54
N VAL A 440 -48.20 -17.83 -19.26
CA VAL A 440 -48.45 -19.19 -18.79
C VAL A 440 -49.68 -19.12 -17.89
N GLY A 441 -50.68 -19.95 -18.17
CA GLY A 441 -52.03 -19.95 -17.56
C GLY A 441 -52.15 -19.29 -16.20
N GLY A 442 -52.55 -18.00 -16.19
CA GLY A 442 -53.02 -17.28 -15.00
C GLY A 442 -52.05 -16.32 -14.30
N GLY A 443 -50.81 -16.10 -14.78
CA GLY A 443 -49.96 -15.06 -14.21
C GLY A 443 -48.63 -14.84 -14.93
N TYR A 444 -48.27 -13.58 -15.16
CA TYR A 444 -46.95 -13.20 -15.68
C TYR A 444 -45.88 -13.50 -14.63
N ARG A 445 -45.19 -14.63 -14.73
CA ARG A 445 -44.01 -14.95 -13.91
C ARG A 445 -42.75 -14.77 -14.75
N ASN A 446 -41.73 -14.14 -14.16
CA ASN A 446 -40.39 -14.07 -14.73
C ASN A 446 -39.81 -15.49 -14.76
N LYS A 447 -39.73 -16.14 -15.93
CA LYS A 447 -39.03 -17.42 -16.05
C LYS A 447 -37.54 -17.18 -16.29
N PRO A 448 -36.65 -17.92 -15.61
CA PRO A 448 -35.23 -17.97 -15.96
C PRO A 448 -35.06 -18.43 -17.42
N PHE A 449 -33.92 -18.10 -18.05
CA PHE A 449 -33.72 -18.39 -19.46
C PHE A 449 -33.38 -19.86 -19.70
N LEU A 450 -32.67 -20.48 -18.75
CA LEU A 450 -32.46 -21.92 -18.70
C LEU A 450 -33.25 -22.57 -17.57
N PRO A 451 -33.80 -23.79 -17.77
CA PRO A 451 -34.36 -24.57 -16.68
C PRO A 451 -33.31 -24.71 -15.57
N ASN A 452 -33.66 -24.33 -14.35
CA ASN A 452 -32.82 -24.34 -13.14
C ASN A 452 -31.85 -23.16 -12.94
N GLU A 453 -31.86 -22.14 -13.79
CA GLU A 453 -31.15 -20.89 -13.48
C GLU A 453 -31.83 -20.20 -12.30
N GLN A 454 -31.04 -19.91 -11.26
CA GLN A 454 -31.49 -19.20 -10.08
C GLN A 454 -30.93 -17.78 -10.10
N TYR A 455 -31.79 -16.81 -9.81
CA TYR A 455 -31.42 -15.40 -9.86
C TYR A 455 -32.18 -14.56 -8.85
N PHE A 456 -31.63 -13.39 -8.56
CA PHE A 456 -32.21 -12.35 -7.72
C PHE A 456 -31.96 -10.97 -8.35
N THR A 457 -32.90 -10.03 -8.20
CA THR A 457 -32.77 -8.66 -8.75
C THR A 457 -32.36 -7.68 -7.66
N MET A 458 -31.29 -6.93 -7.88
CA MET A 458 -30.78 -5.93 -6.94
C MET A 458 -31.29 -4.52 -7.29
N ASP A 459 -31.62 -3.71 -6.28
CA ASP A 459 -31.83 -2.27 -6.50
C ASP A 459 -30.47 -1.54 -6.51
N THR A 460 -29.93 -1.37 -7.71
CA THR A 460 -28.61 -0.75 -7.90
C THR A 460 -28.51 0.70 -7.44
N ASN A 461 -29.65 1.40 -7.32
CA ASN A 461 -29.66 2.79 -6.88
C ASN A 461 -29.41 2.88 -5.37
N ASN A 462 -29.87 1.88 -4.62
CA ASN A 462 -29.73 1.81 -3.16
C ASN A 462 -28.49 1.04 -2.70
N LEU A 463 -27.75 0.42 -3.63
CA LEU A 463 -26.50 -0.27 -3.29
C LEU A 463 -25.45 0.68 -2.70
N LYS A 464 -24.94 0.29 -1.54
CA LYS A 464 -23.85 0.96 -0.80
C LYS A 464 -22.94 -0.06 -0.13
N VAL A 465 -21.78 0.40 0.33
CA VAL A 465 -20.92 -0.39 1.21
C VAL A 465 -21.35 -0.12 2.65
N HIS A 466 -21.69 -1.19 3.35
CA HIS A 466 -22.01 -1.20 4.78
C HIS A 466 -20.78 -1.65 5.57
N THR A 467 -20.56 -1.02 6.72
CA THR A 467 -19.58 -1.47 7.71
C THR A 467 -20.31 -2.23 8.81
N VAL A 468 -20.01 -3.51 8.98
CA VAL A 468 -20.62 -4.40 9.97
C VAL A 468 -19.53 -4.96 10.87
N GLN A 469 -19.70 -4.92 12.19
CA GLN A 469 -18.74 -5.55 13.10
C GLN A 469 -18.99 -7.06 13.21
N ASN A 470 -17.93 -7.86 13.15
CA ASN A 470 -18.00 -9.29 13.41
C ASN A 470 -18.00 -9.58 14.93
N THR A 471 -18.13 -10.86 15.30
CA THR A 471 -18.11 -11.31 16.70
C THR A 471 -16.79 -11.04 17.44
N MET A 472 -15.74 -10.64 16.73
CA MET A 472 -14.43 -10.26 17.26
C MET A 472 -14.24 -8.73 17.28
N ASN A 473 -15.30 -7.94 17.09
CA ASN A 473 -15.28 -6.47 16.98
C ASN A 473 -14.42 -5.95 15.82
N GLU A 474 -14.19 -6.77 14.79
CA GLU A 474 -13.49 -6.33 13.59
C GLU A 474 -14.48 -5.87 12.53
N ASN A 475 -14.17 -4.76 11.85
CA ASN A 475 -15.00 -4.24 10.76
C ASN A 475 -14.96 -5.19 9.56
N ARG A 476 -16.14 -5.51 9.04
CA ARG A 476 -16.38 -6.17 7.76
C ARG A 476 -17.10 -5.23 6.82
N TYR A 477 -16.77 -5.30 5.54
CA TYR A 477 -17.33 -4.44 4.51
C TYR A 477 -18.18 -5.25 3.55
N ILE A 478 -19.46 -4.91 3.49
CA ILE A 478 -20.47 -5.67 2.76
C ILE A 478 -21.15 -4.76 1.75
N ILE A 479 -21.23 -5.18 0.49
CA ILE A 479 -22.11 -4.50 -0.48
C ILE A 479 -23.52 -5.03 -0.30
N GLY A 480 -24.45 -4.12 -0.05
CA GLY A 480 -25.86 -4.40 0.17
C GLY A 480 -26.74 -3.22 -0.19
N ASP A 481 -28.05 -3.45 -0.22
CA ASP A 481 -29.03 -2.37 -0.08
C ASP A 481 -29.52 -2.33 1.37
N ASP A 482 -30.65 -1.67 1.64
CA ASP A 482 -31.20 -1.55 2.99
C ASP A 482 -31.79 -2.88 3.50
N ASP A 483 -32.15 -3.80 2.61
CA ASP A 483 -32.86 -5.04 2.95
C ASP A 483 -31.96 -6.29 2.83
N HIS A 484 -30.90 -6.23 2.02
CA HIS A 484 -30.11 -7.40 1.66
C HIS A 484 -28.60 -7.13 1.61
N HIS A 485 -27.84 -8.15 2.02
CA HIS A 485 -26.38 -8.22 1.88
C HIS A 485 -26.03 -9.14 0.70
N TYR A 486 -25.26 -8.64 -0.26
CA TYR A 486 -24.97 -9.35 -1.52
C TYR A 486 -23.55 -9.91 -1.59
N PHE A 487 -22.57 -9.10 -1.19
CA PHE A 487 -21.16 -9.45 -1.34
C PHE A 487 -20.40 -9.04 -0.08
N ASP A 488 -19.61 -9.97 0.45
CA ASP A 488 -18.83 -9.76 1.65
C ASP A 488 -17.35 -9.71 1.30
N PHE A 489 -16.72 -8.59 1.60
CA PHE A 489 -15.30 -8.32 1.31
C PHE A 489 -14.43 -8.47 2.55
N ASP A 490 -14.96 -9.08 3.62
CA ASP A 490 -14.28 -9.20 4.90
C ASP A 490 -13.72 -7.82 5.33
N LYS A 491 -12.44 -7.70 5.66
CA LYS A 491 -11.81 -6.44 6.10
C LYS A 491 -11.44 -5.49 4.95
N ASN A 492 -11.82 -5.80 3.71
CA ASN A 492 -11.34 -5.08 2.53
C ASN A 492 -12.35 -4.06 1.98
N LEU A 493 -12.42 -2.88 2.62
CA LEU A 493 -13.27 -1.75 2.18
C LEU A 493 -12.99 -1.35 0.73
N HIS A 494 -11.72 -1.36 0.33
CA HIS A 494 -11.31 -0.93 -0.99
C HIS A 494 -11.85 -1.84 -2.09
N ASP A 495 -11.73 -3.16 -1.92
CA ASP A 495 -12.30 -4.12 -2.87
C ASP A 495 -13.83 -3.99 -2.93
N ALA A 496 -14.49 -3.73 -1.80
CA ALA A 496 -15.93 -3.48 -1.75
C ALA A 496 -16.33 -2.22 -2.54
N LEU A 497 -15.59 -1.12 -2.36
CA LEU A 497 -15.85 0.12 -3.10
C LEU A 497 -15.61 -0.05 -4.61
N LEU A 498 -14.51 -0.72 -4.99
CA LEU A 498 -14.20 -0.99 -6.40
C LEU A 498 -15.24 -1.93 -7.02
N ALA A 499 -15.68 -2.96 -6.30
CA ALA A 499 -16.73 -3.85 -6.78
C ALA A 499 -18.07 -3.11 -6.91
N LEU A 500 -18.43 -2.24 -5.96
CA LEU A 500 -19.63 -1.39 -6.06
C LEU A 500 -19.56 -0.46 -7.27
N GLU A 501 -18.40 0.15 -7.52
CA GLU A 501 -18.15 0.97 -8.70
C GLU A 501 -18.39 0.18 -9.98
N LYS A 502 -17.83 -1.03 -10.11
CA LYS A 502 -18.03 -1.89 -11.30
C LYS A 502 -19.48 -2.35 -11.45
N ILE A 503 -20.16 -2.66 -10.35
CA ILE A 503 -21.60 -2.98 -10.35
C ILE A 503 -22.41 -1.84 -10.95
N LYS A 504 -22.15 -0.60 -10.50
CA LYS A 504 -22.84 0.59 -11.00
C LYS A 504 -22.45 0.93 -12.43
N TYR A 505 -21.16 0.86 -12.77
CA TYR A 505 -20.63 1.16 -14.10
C TYR A 505 -21.23 0.28 -15.18
N PHE A 506 -21.20 -1.04 -14.97
CA PHE A 506 -21.76 -2.02 -15.91
C PHE A 506 -23.30 -2.15 -15.81
N LYS A 507 -23.91 -1.47 -14.83
CA LYS A 507 -25.35 -1.49 -14.55
C LYS A 507 -25.84 -2.92 -14.29
N PHE A 508 -25.06 -3.70 -13.54
CA PHE A 508 -25.45 -5.03 -13.09
C PHE A 508 -26.59 -4.91 -12.09
N ASN A 509 -27.76 -5.46 -12.42
CA ASN A 509 -28.95 -5.38 -11.57
C ASN A 509 -29.60 -6.75 -11.34
N THR A 510 -28.99 -7.82 -11.82
CA THR A 510 -29.44 -9.19 -11.56
C THR A 510 -28.24 -10.04 -11.22
N PHE A 511 -28.35 -10.77 -10.12
CA PHE A 511 -27.37 -11.70 -9.59
C PHE A 511 -27.82 -13.13 -9.91
N HIS A 512 -26.90 -13.96 -10.38
CA HIS A 512 -27.14 -15.36 -10.75
C HIS A 512 -26.11 -16.26 -10.12
N TRP A 513 -26.48 -17.50 -9.86
CA TRP A 513 -25.54 -18.50 -9.35
C TRP A 513 -25.78 -19.91 -9.89
N VAL A 514 -24.72 -20.71 -9.85
CA VAL A 514 -24.72 -22.14 -10.16
C VAL A 514 -24.27 -22.92 -8.94
N GLY A 515 -24.97 -24.01 -8.63
CA GLY A 515 -24.72 -24.85 -7.47
C GLY A 515 -25.66 -24.53 -6.31
N ASN A 516 -25.20 -24.80 -5.08
CA ASN A 516 -26.02 -24.58 -3.88
C ASN A 516 -26.14 -23.08 -3.58
N SER A 517 -27.34 -22.58 -3.29
CA SER A 517 -27.56 -21.16 -2.95
C SER A 517 -26.77 -20.68 -1.73
N ASN A 518 -26.46 -21.58 -0.79
CA ASN A 518 -25.69 -21.25 0.42
C ASN A 518 -24.17 -21.26 0.16
N ASN A 519 -23.72 -21.89 -0.92
CA ASN A 519 -22.32 -21.96 -1.31
C ASN A 519 -22.21 -22.12 -2.84
N PRO A 520 -22.43 -21.03 -3.59
CA PRO A 520 -22.47 -21.10 -5.04
C PRO A 520 -21.08 -21.41 -5.61
N GLU A 521 -21.01 -22.32 -6.57
CA GLU A 521 -19.76 -22.73 -7.23
C GLU A 521 -19.36 -21.75 -8.36
N MET A 522 -20.35 -21.04 -8.91
CA MET A 522 -20.15 -19.91 -9.80
C MET A 522 -21.20 -18.86 -9.53
N VAL A 523 -20.77 -17.60 -9.50
CA VAL A 523 -21.61 -16.41 -9.40
C VAL A 523 -21.32 -15.54 -10.61
N PHE A 524 -22.37 -14.95 -11.17
CA PHE A 524 -22.23 -13.93 -12.21
C PHE A 524 -23.37 -12.93 -12.13
N MET A 525 -23.21 -11.79 -12.81
CA MET A 525 -24.22 -10.75 -12.85
C MET A 525 -24.60 -10.44 -14.28
N THR A 526 -25.84 -10.01 -14.47
CA THR A 526 -26.36 -9.57 -15.77
C THR A 526 -27.04 -8.21 -15.62
N ARG A 527 -27.24 -7.56 -16.76
CA ARG A 527 -28.12 -6.39 -16.85
C ARG A 527 -29.47 -6.82 -17.42
N LYS A 528 -30.54 -6.56 -16.67
CA LYS A 528 -31.92 -6.70 -17.13
C LYS A 528 -32.16 -5.69 -18.24
N ILE A 529 -32.45 -6.21 -19.43
CA ILE A 529 -32.89 -5.38 -20.55
C ILE A 529 -34.41 -5.27 -20.42
N SER A 530 -34.89 -4.15 -19.88
CA SER A 530 -36.32 -3.84 -20.00
C SER A 530 -36.61 -3.64 -21.47
N MET A 531 -37.25 -4.63 -22.10
CA MET A 531 -37.93 -4.39 -23.37
C MET A 531 -39.09 -3.44 -23.06
N THR A 532 -38.87 -2.14 -23.22
CA THR A 532 -39.96 -1.20 -23.44
C THR A 532 -40.74 -1.80 -24.61
N ARG A 533 -41.98 -2.25 -24.38
CA ARG A 533 -42.86 -2.69 -25.46
C ARG A 533 -42.87 -1.55 -26.47
N ILE A 534 -42.18 -1.73 -27.59
CA ILE A 534 -42.48 -0.98 -28.80
C ILE A 534 -43.87 -1.49 -29.15
N ASN A 535 -44.91 -0.77 -28.71
CA ASN A 535 -46.24 -0.98 -29.26
C ASN A 535 -46.04 -0.80 -30.78
N PRO A 536 -46.22 -1.85 -31.60
CA PRO A 536 -46.21 -1.64 -33.03
C PRO A 536 -47.27 -0.58 -33.32
N PRO A 537 -47.00 0.44 -34.15
CA PRO A 537 -48.00 1.44 -34.47
C PRO A 537 -49.27 0.73 -34.96
N LEU A 538 -50.41 1.05 -34.33
CA LEU A 538 -51.69 0.37 -34.46
C LEU A 538 -52.30 0.36 -35.88
N ASN A 539 -51.58 0.84 -36.90
CA ASN A 539 -52.10 1.15 -38.23
C ASN A 539 -51.97 0.02 -39.26
N PHE A 540 -51.55 -1.21 -38.90
CA PHE A 540 -51.36 -2.29 -39.89
C PHE A 540 -52.42 -3.41 -39.89
N LEU A 541 -53.52 -3.28 -39.15
CA LEU A 541 -54.52 -4.36 -39.00
C LEU A 541 -55.97 -3.97 -39.35
N LEU A 542 -56.20 -3.15 -40.38
CA LEU A 542 -57.54 -3.02 -40.99
C LEU A 542 -57.49 -2.84 -42.52
N ARG A 543 -57.24 -3.93 -43.25
CA ARG A 543 -57.77 -4.12 -44.62
C ARG A 543 -58.10 -5.60 -44.86
N ARG A 544 -59.23 -6.06 -44.32
CA ARG A 544 -59.95 -7.20 -44.90
C ARG A 544 -61.09 -6.65 -45.74
N ARG A 545 -61.01 -6.84 -47.06
CA ARG A 545 -62.10 -6.59 -48.02
C ARG A 545 -63.17 -7.66 -47.82
N SER A 546 -64.41 -7.21 -47.66
CA SER A 546 -65.62 -8.00 -47.82
C SER A 546 -65.83 -8.28 -49.31
N VAL A 547 -65.98 -9.54 -49.69
CA VAL A 547 -66.54 -9.95 -50.99
C VAL A 547 -67.94 -10.48 -50.70
N HIS A 548 -68.96 -9.80 -51.22
CA HIS A 548 -70.33 -10.32 -51.30
C HIS A 548 -70.47 -11.15 -52.58
N VAL A 549 -71.03 -12.36 -52.45
CA VAL A 549 -71.54 -13.18 -53.55
C VAL A 549 -73.04 -12.93 -53.63
N ILE A 550 -73.52 -12.61 -54.84
CA ILE A 550 -74.94 -12.41 -55.16
C ILE A 550 -75.59 -13.77 -55.37
N GLY A 551 -76.75 -13.97 -54.74
CA GLY A 551 -77.79 -14.93 -55.07
C GLY A 551 -79.13 -14.24 -54.88
#